data_AF-A0A8J2RWG9-F1
#
_entry.id   AF-A0A8J2RWG9-F1
#
_cell.length_a   1.000
_cell.length_b   1.000
_cell.length_c   1.000
_cell.angle_alpha   90.00
_cell.angle_beta   90.00
_cell.angle_gamma   90.00
#
_symmetry.space_group_name_H-M   'P 1'
#
loop_
_entity.id
_entity.type
_entity.pdbx_description
1 polymer ?
#
loop_
_entity_poly.entity_id
_entity_poly.type
_entity_poly.pdbx_seq_one_letter_code
_entity_poly.pdbx_strand_id
1 'polypeptide(L)'
;MEQMKTRAENLSTEIKTNSQRLGHEIKVAEDNLKKELRATSINMNTTRTELSGTMSAVTNLTKILNDTKQELDKTRVDLNKNVNDLSTKLNAHSQRLGHELKVAEDNLRKELRANLNHLETTKTSLASTRTELSSTKSVIADLTAKLNNRTSEIVDIGRMPTSCLDLERMGHKLSGFFSVKGSKKIEMLYCDFYPNHNGASFYVTS
;
A
#
# COMPACT_ATOMS: atom_id res chain seq x y z
N MET A 1 -138.38 30.71 -33.86
CA MET A 1 -137.71 31.56 -32.85
C MET A 1 -137.05 30.70 -31.77
N GLU A 2 -137.76 29.70 -31.23
CA GLU A 2 -137.26 28.80 -30.16
C GLU A 2 -136.00 28.00 -30.52
N GLN A 3 -135.94 27.37 -31.71
CA GLN A 3 -134.74 26.62 -32.14
C GLN A 3 -133.46 27.47 -32.22
N MET A 4 -133.57 28.75 -32.60
CA MET A 4 -132.42 29.65 -32.64
C MET A 4 -131.94 30.02 -31.24
N LYS A 5 -132.86 30.16 -30.29
CA LYS A 5 -132.55 30.44 -28.88
C LYS A 5 -131.79 29.27 -28.25
N THR A 6 -132.28 28.04 -28.42
CA THR A 6 -131.61 26.83 -27.91
C THR A 6 -130.22 26.63 -28.53
N ARG A 7 -130.05 26.92 -29.83
CA ARG A 7 -128.75 26.83 -30.50
C ARG A 7 -127.76 27.89 -30.00
N ALA A 8 -128.22 29.11 -29.72
CA ALA A 8 -127.39 30.16 -29.14
C ALA A 8 -126.95 29.80 -27.70
N GLU A 9 -127.85 29.21 -26.90
CA GLU A 9 -127.55 28.74 -25.54
C GLU A 9 -126.51 27.62 -25.54
N ASN A 10 -126.62 26.64 -26.45
CA ASN A 10 -125.63 25.57 -26.61
C ASN A 10 -124.25 26.10 -27.05
N LEU A 11 -124.21 27.00 -28.04
CA LEU A 11 -122.96 27.64 -28.46
C LEU A 11 -122.32 28.44 -27.32
N SER A 12 -123.12 29.15 -26.53
CA SER A 12 -122.64 29.90 -25.38
C SER A 12 -122.01 29.00 -24.32
N THR A 13 -122.65 27.86 -24.02
CA THR A 13 -122.10 26.87 -23.07
C THR A 13 -120.81 26.25 -23.59
N GLU A 14 -120.77 25.84 -24.84
CA GLU A 14 -119.58 25.25 -25.46
C GLU A 14 -118.39 26.22 -25.49
N ILE A 15 -118.63 27.49 -25.83
CA ILE A 15 -117.63 28.57 -25.75
C ILE A 15 -117.11 28.72 -24.32
N LYS A 16 -118.00 28.71 -23.33
CA LYS A 16 -117.62 28.84 -21.92
C LYS A 16 -116.75 27.67 -21.46
N THR A 17 -117.13 26.43 -21.79
CA THR A 17 -116.37 25.23 -21.44
C THR A 17 -115.00 25.21 -22.12
N ASN A 18 -114.93 25.55 -23.41
CA ASN A 18 -113.65 25.61 -24.13
C ASN A 18 -112.71 26.69 -23.59
N SER A 19 -113.25 27.86 -23.23
CA SER A 19 -112.47 28.93 -22.58
C SER A 19 -111.89 28.48 -21.25
N GLN A 20 -112.69 27.79 -20.42
CA GLN A 20 -112.22 27.20 -19.16
C GLN A 20 -111.14 26.14 -19.36
N ARG A 21 -111.31 25.24 -20.34
CA ARG A 21 -110.33 24.19 -20.65
C ARG A 21 -109.01 24.78 -21.14
N LEU A 22 -109.06 25.74 -22.07
CA LEU A 22 -107.88 26.47 -22.55
C LEU A 22 -107.16 27.19 -21.40
N GLY A 23 -107.91 27.87 -20.52
CA GLY A 23 -107.34 28.53 -19.35
C GLY A 23 -106.61 27.56 -18.41
N HIS A 24 -107.18 26.37 -18.20
CA HIS A 24 -106.54 25.31 -17.42
C HIS A 24 -105.27 24.77 -18.11
N GLU A 25 -105.32 24.45 -19.39
CA GLU A 25 -104.17 23.94 -20.16
C GLU A 25 -103.00 24.94 -20.17
N ILE A 26 -103.29 26.23 -20.38
CA ILE A 26 -102.30 27.31 -20.32
C ILE A 26 -101.66 27.37 -18.93
N LYS A 27 -102.47 27.31 -17.86
CA LYS A 27 -101.97 27.38 -16.49
C LYS A 27 -101.06 26.18 -16.16
N VAL A 28 -101.44 24.97 -16.57
CA VAL A 28 -100.60 23.77 -16.40
C VAL A 28 -99.29 23.90 -17.16
N ALA A 29 -99.32 24.39 -18.40
CA ALA A 29 -98.12 24.61 -19.19
C ALA A 29 -97.18 25.65 -18.55
N GLU A 30 -97.74 26.75 -18.02
CA GLU A 30 -96.99 27.79 -17.31
C GLU A 30 -96.31 27.24 -16.04
N ASP A 31 -97.04 26.47 -15.23
CA ASP A 31 -96.51 25.85 -14.01
C ASP A 31 -95.37 24.86 -14.33
N ASN A 32 -95.51 24.08 -15.39
CA ASN A 32 -94.47 23.16 -15.86
C ASN A 32 -93.22 23.91 -16.33
N LEU A 33 -93.36 24.93 -17.17
CA LEU A 33 -92.25 25.76 -17.63
C LEU A 33 -91.52 26.43 -16.46
N LYS A 34 -92.27 26.92 -15.47
CA LYS A 34 -91.70 27.53 -14.26
C LYS A 34 -90.90 26.53 -13.42
N LYS A 35 -91.37 25.27 -13.34
CA LYS A 35 -90.65 24.19 -12.66
C LYS A 35 -89.35 23.83 -13.37
N GLU A 36 -89.38 23.70 -14.70
CA GLU A 36 -88.19 23.41 -15.52
C GLU A 36 -87.17 24.54 -15.47
N LEU A 37 -87.62 25.79 -15.51
CA LEU A 37 -86.75 26.96 -15.38
C LEU A 37 -86.04 27.00 -14.02
N ARG A 38 -86.77 26.70 -12.94
CA ARG A 38 -86.18 26.60 -11.59
C ARG A 38 -85.14 25.49 -11.50
N ALA A 39 -85.45 24.30 -12.04
CA ALA A 39 -84.52 23.17 -12.06
C ALA A 39 -83.24 23.51 -12.83
N THR A 40 -83.37 24.16 -14.00
CA THR A 40 -82.23 24.60 -14.82
C THR A 40 -81.37 25.62 -14.08
N SER A 41 -81.99 26.60 -13.40
CA SER A 41 -81.27 27.60 -12.61
C SER A 41 -80.49 26.99 -11.44
N ILE A 42 -81.08 26.01 -10.74
CA ILE A 42 -80.39 25.26 -9.68
C ILE A 42 -79.19 24.50 -10.25
N ASN A 43 -79.38 23.75 -11.34
CA ASN A 43 -78.30 22.98 -11.97
C ASN A 43 -77.14 23.88 -12.42
N MET A 44 -77.44 25.03 -13.04
CA MET A 44 -76.41 26.00 -13.43
C MET A 44 -75.60 26.51 -12.24
N ASN A 45 -76.25 26.79 -11.10
CA ASN A 45 -75.56 27.24 -9.89
C ASN A 45 -74.67 26.14 -9.30
N THR A 46 -75.13 24.88 -9.33
CA THR A 46 -74.32 23.72 -8.92
C THR A 46 -73.07 23.59 -9.79
N THR A 47 -73.24 23.58 -11.13
CA THR A 47 -72.10 23.48 -12.08
C THR A 47 -71.12 24.65 -11.91
N ARG A 48 -71.62 25.87 -11.67
CA ARG A 48 -70.76 27.04 -11.40
C ARG A 48 -69.90 26.84 -10.14
N THR A 49 -70.48 26.26 -9.09
CA THR A 49 -69.77 26.01 -7.83
C THR A 49 -68.70 24.94 -7.99
N GLU A 50 -69.02 23.84 -8.67
CA GLU A 50 -68.07 22.76 -8.98
C GLU A 50 -66.91 23.25 -9.86
N LEU A 51 -67.20 24.09 -10.86
CA LEU A 51 -66.19 24.68 -11.73
C LEU A 51 -65.23 25.59 -10.95
N SER A 52 -65.76 26.40 -10.03
CA SER A 52 -64.93 27.25 -9.14
C SER A 52 -64.01 26.41 -8.24
N GLY A 53 -64.53 25.30 -7.68
CA GLY A 53 -63.74 24.33 -6.92
C GLY A 53 -62.62 23.71 -7.77
N THR A 54 -62.95 23.32 -9.00
CA THR A 54 -61.99 22.76 -9.96
C THR A 54 -60.90 23.76 -10.33
N MET A 55 -61.23 25.02 -10.59
CA MET A 55 -60.26 26.09 -10.87
C MET A 55 -59.30 26.30 -9.69
N SER A 56 -59.81 26.24 -8.47
CA SER A 56 -58.99 26.37 -7.25
C SER A 56 -58.02 25.19 -7.11
N ALA A 57 -58.48 23.97 -7.38
CA ALA A 57 -57.63 22.78 -7.37
C ALA A 57 -56.52 22.84 -8.44
N VAL A 58 -56.85 23.26 -9.67
CA VAL A 58 -55.87 23.42 -10.76
C VAL A 58 -54.80 24.45 -10.40
N THR A 59 -55.19 25.56 -9.78
CA THR A 59 -54.25 26.60 -9.33
C THR A 59 -53.27 26.04 -8.29
N ASN A 60 -53.78 25.27 -7.32
CA ASN A 60 -52.94 24.62 -6.30
C ASN A 60 -51.98 23.59 -6.92
N LEU A 61 -52.46 22.76 -7.86
CA LEU A 61 -51.62 21.78 -8.56
C LEU A 61 -50.51 22.46 -9.37
N THR A 62 -50.80 23.60 -10.00
CA THR A 62 -49.82 24.38 -10.74
C THR A 62 -48.70 24.88 -9.83
N LYS A 63 -49.05 25.33 -8.61
CA LYS A 63 -48.06 25.73 -7.60
C LYS A 63 -47.18 24.56 -7.18
N ILE A 64 -47.79 23.43 -6.79
CA ILE A 64 -47.06 22.22 -6.36
C ILE A 64 -46.11 21.73 -7.46
N LEU A 65 -46.54 21.75 -8.72
CA LEU A 65 -45.72 21.37 -9.85
C LEU A 65 -44.48 22.26 -9.99
N ASN A 66 -44.64 23.57 -9.83
CA ASN A 66 -43.53 24.51 -9.91
C ASN A 66 -42.54 24.34 -8.75
N ASP A 67 -43.04 24.16 -7.53
CA ASP A 67 -42.22 23.93 -6.35
C ASP A 67 -41.42 22.61 -6.51
N THR A 68 -42.08 21.55 -6.99
CA THR A 68 -41.43 20.25 -7.25
C THR A 68 -40.34 20.37 -8.31
N LYS A 69 -40.59 21.14 -9.38
CA LYS A 69 -39.59 21.40 -10.42
C LYS A 69 -38.37 22.11 -9.85
N GLN A 70 -38.57 23.10 -8.99
CA GLN A 70 -37.48 23.85 -8.36
C GLN A 70 -36.62 22.95 -7.45
N GLU A 71 -37.24 22.07 -6.65
CA GLU A 71 -36.51 21.13 -5.81
C GLU A 71 -35.73 20.09 -6.62
N LEU A 72 -36.28 19.65 -7.76
CA LEU A 72 -35.58 18.75 -8.68
C LEU A 72 -34.34 19.42 -9.29
N ASP A 73 -34.45 20.70 -9.67
CA ASP A 73 -33.32 21.47 -10.21
C ASP A 73 -32.22 21.67 -9.15
N LYS A 74 -32.58 21.96 -7.90
CA LYS A 74 -31.62 22.03 -6.78
C LYS A 74 -30.88 20.70 -6.59
N THR A 75 -31.64 19.60 -6.51
CA THR A 75 -31.09 18.25 -6.34
C THR A 75 -30.13 17.90 -7.48
N ARG A 76 -30.47 18.27 -8.72
CA ARG A 76 -29.61 18.06 -9.89
C ARG A 76 -28.29 18.83 -9.78
N VAL A 77 -28.33 20.08 -9.32
CA VAL A 77 -27.13 20.90 -9.12
C VAL A 77 -26.23 20.29 -8.05
N ASP A 78 -26.79 19.87 -6.92
CA ASP A 78 -26.03 19.27 -5.82
C ASP A 78 -25.38 17.95 -6.23
N LEU A 79 -26.10 17.10 -6.97
CA LEU A 79 -25.55 15.86 -7.53
C LEU A 79 -24.39 16.14 -8.47
N ASN A 80 -24.52 17.11 -9.38
CA ASN A 80 -23.43 17.48 -10.29
C ASN A 80 -22.20 17.99 -9.54
N LYS A 81 -22.40 18.80 -8.49
CA LYS A 81 -21.30 19.29 -7.64
C LYS A 81 -20.57 18.13 -6.96
N ASN A 82 -21.32 17.18 -6.39
CA ASN A 82 -20.75 16.02 -5.73
C ASN A 82 -19.98 15.13 -6.71
N VAL A 83 -20.55 14.84 -7.89
CA VAL A 83 -19.87 14.04 -8.92
C VAL A 83 -18.55 14.69 -9.35
N ASN A 84 -18.53 16.01 -9.54
CA ASN A 84 -17.33 16.74 -9.91
C ASN A 84 -16.28 16.73 -8.78
N ASP A 85 -16.69 16.93 -7.52
CA ASP A 85 -15.80 16.86 -6.36
C ASP A 85 -15.18 15.46 -6.20
N LEU A 86 -15.99 14.39 -6.33
CA LEU A 86 -15.49 13.02 -6.28
C LEU A 86 -14.53 12.73 -7.44
N SER A 87 -14.86 13.17 -8.65
CA SER A 87 -14.02 12.98 -9.84
C SER A 87 -12.64 13.64 -9.68
N THR A 88 -12.63 14.88 -9.19
CA THR A 88 -11.37 15.61 -8.95
C THR A 88 -10.53 14.97 -7.85
N LYS A 89 -11.14 14.57 -6.72
CA LYS A 89 -10.45 13.84 -5.64
C LYS A 89 -9.88 12.50 -6.10
N LEU A 90 -10.65 11.73 -6.88
CA LEU A 90 -10.20 10.45 -7.42
C LEU A 90 -8.99 10.62 -8.34
N ASN A 91 -9.04 11.61 -9.23
CA ASN A 91 -7.92 11.89 -10.14
C ASN A 91 -6.66 12.33 -9.37
N ALA A 92 -6.81 13.20 -8.37
CA ALA A 92 -5.69 13.63 -7.52
C ALA A 92 -5.07 12.44 -6.75
N HIS A 93 -5.90 11.55 -6.20
CA HIS A 93 -5.43 10.37 -5.50
C HIS A 93 -4.72 9.39 -6.43
N SER A 94 -5.26 9.16 -7.63
CA SER A 94 -4.64 8.31 -8.66
C SER A 94 -3.26 8.84 -9.07
N GLN A 95 -3.14 10.14 -9.34
CA GLN A 95 -1.86 10.78 -9.68
C GLN A 95 -0.84 10.68 -8.54
N ARG A 96 -1.29 10.92 -7.29
CA ARG A 96 -0.45 10.82 -6.11
C ARG A 96 0.08 9.39 -5.91
N LEU A 97 -0.80 8.40 -5.98
CA LEU A 97 -0.43 6.99 -5.84
C LEU A 97 0.57 6.56 -6.93
N GLY A 98 0.34 6.99 -8.18
CA GLY A 98 1.26 6.75 -9.28
C GLY A 98 2.65 7.36 -9.05
N HIS A 99 2.71 8.57 -8.48
CA HIS A 99 3.98 9.21 -8.13
C HIS A 99 4.70 8.49 -6.97
N GLU A 100 3.99 8.18 -5.88
CA GLU A 100 4.54 7.50 -4.70
C GLU A 100 5.10 6.13 -5.06
N LEU A 101 4.38 5.35 -5.89
CA LEU A 101 4.86 4.05 -6.39
C LEU A 101 6.12 4.18 -7.22
N LYS A 102 6.18 5.16 -8.13
CA LYS A 102 7.36 5.39 -8.97
C LYS A 102 8.58 5.76 -8.12
N VAL A 103 8.40 6.65 -7.15
CA VAL A 103 9.49 7.05 -6.23
C VAL A 103 9.98 5.86 -5.40
N ALA A 104 9.06 5.03 -4.89
CA ALA A 104 9.41 3.83 -4.14
C ALA A 104 10.18 2.82 -5.01
N GLU A 105 9.74 2.60 -6.24
CA GLU A 105 10.41 1.73 -7.21
C GLU A 105 11.84 2.23 -7.51
N ASP A 106 12.00 3.53 -7.79
CA ASP A 106 13.30 4.13 -8.08
C ASP A 106 14.27 4.02 -6.91
N ASN A 107 13.78 4.17 -5.68
CA ASN A 107 14.59 4.03 -4.47
C ASN A 107 15.02 2.57 -4.25
N LEU A 108 14.11 1.61 -4.37
CA LEU A 108 14.43 0.19 -4.25
C LEU A 108 15.45 -0.25 -5.32
N ARG A 109 15.31 0.23 -6.56
CA ARG A 109 16.28 -0.01 -7.64
C ARG A 109 17.67 0.52 -7.28
N LYS A 110 17.76 1.71 -6.68
CA LYS A 110 19.04 2.30 -6.24
C LYS A 110 19.68 1.49 -5.11
N GLU A 111 18.92 1.14 -4.08
CA GLU A 111 19.40 0.33 -2.95
C GLU A 111 19.89 -1.04 -3.40
N LEU A 112 19.12 -1.71 -4.27
CA LEU A 112 19.51 -3.02 -4.80
C LEU A 112 20.84 -2.92 -5.58
N ARG A 113 21.01 -1.88 -6.40
CA ARG A 113 22.26 -1.65 -7.14
C ARG A 113 23.44 -1.38 -6.20
N ALA A 114 23.24 -0.59 -5.14
CA ALA A 114 24.28 -0.32 -4.15
C ALA A 114 24.71 -1.62 -3.43
N ASN A 115 23.75 -2.46 -3.05
CA ASN A 115 24.00 -3.74 -2.39
C ASN A 115 24.75 -4.72 -3.30
N LEU A 116 24.39 -4.78 -4.59
CA LEU A 116 25.11 -5.59 -5.58
C LEU A 116 26.57 -5.17 -5.70
N ASN A 117 26.84 -3.86 -5.77
CA ASN A 117 28.21 -3.34 -5.84
C ASN A 117 29.00 -3.64 -4.57
N HIS A 118 28.38 -3.50 -3.40
CA HIS A 118 28.99 -3.86 -2.12
C HIS A 118 29.33 -5.35 -2.07
N LEU A 119 28.42 -6.22 -2.52
CA LEU A 119 28.63 -7.66 -2.54
C LEU A 119 29.82 -8.07 -3.43
N GLU A 120 29.93 -7.50 -4.64
CA GLU A 120 31.07 -7.77 -5.52
C GLU A 120 32.39 -7.23 -4.94
N THR A 121 32.35 -6.09 -4.24
CA THR A 121 33.52 -5.55 -3.54
C THR A 121 33.95 -6.50 -2.42
N THR A 122 33.02 -6.94 -1.56
CA THR A 122 33.30 -7.88 -0.47
C THR A 122 33.84 -9.21 -0.99
N LYS A 123 33.26 -9.73 -2.08
CA LYS A 123 33.74 -10.95 -2.75
C LYS A 123 35.18 -10.80 -3.24
N THR A 124 35.51 -9.65 -3.83
CA THR A 124 36.87 -9.34 -4.29
C THR A 124 37.84 -9.26 -3.11
N SER A 125 37.50 -8.52 -2.05
CA SER A 125 38.32 -8.43 -0.84
C SER A 125 38.55 -9.80 -0.20
N LEU A 126 37.51 -10.64 -0.12
CA LEU A 126 37.62 -11.99 0.42
C LEU A 126 38.59 -12.87 -0.39
N ALA A 127 38.56 -12.76 -1.72
CA ALA A 127 39.50 -13.46 -2.59
C ALA A 127 40.96 -13.00 -2.36
N SER A 128 41.18 -11.70 -2.19
CA SER A 128 42.49 -11.15 -1.84
C SER A 128 42.99 -11.66 -0.49
N THR A 129 42.17 -11.57 0.56
CA THR A 129 42.52 -12.09 1.90
C THR A 129 42.82 -13.59 1.87
N ARG A 130 42.05 -14.37 1.11
CA ARG A 130 42.33 -15.81 0.92
C ARG A 130 43.70 -16.05 0.30
N THR A 131 44.11 -15.22 -0.65
CA THR A 131 45.42 -15.30 -1.30
C THR A 131 46.53 -14.93 -0.32
N GLU A 132 46.39 -13.83 0.41
CA GLU A 132 47.34 -13.39 1.45
C GLU A 132 47.52 -14.43 2.56
N LEU A 133 46.42 -15.04 3.01
CA LEU A 133 46.44 -16.11 4.01
C LEU A 133 47.20 -17.34 3.50
N SER A 134 47.03 -17.71 2.22
CA SER A 134 47.77 -18.80 1.60
C SER A 134 49.27 -18.50 1.53
N SER A 135 49.65 -17.29 1.15
CA SER A 135 51.04 -16.84 1.15
C SER A 135 51.66 -16.88 2.55
N THR A 136 50.93 -16.38 3.55
CA THR A 136 51.36 -16.41 4.96
C THR A 136 51.55 -17.84 5.46
N LYS A 137 50.62 -18.74 5.13
CA LYS A 137 50.74 -20.17 5.46
C LYS A 137 52.01 -20.78 4.86
N SER A 138 52.37 -20.41 3.64
CA SER A 138 53.61 -20.86 3.00
C SER A 138 54.85 -20.34 3.72
N VAL A 139 54.86 -19.06 4.12
CA VAL A 139 55.97 -18.46 4.89
C VAL A 139 56.13 -19.14 6.24
N ILE A 140 55.04 -19.42 6.95
CA ILE A 140 55.07 -20.14 8.22
C ILE A 140 55.68 -21.54 8.02
N ALA A 141 55.25 -22.28 6.99
CA ALA A 141 55.79 -23.62 6.72
C ALA A 141 57.30 -23.59 6.44
N ASP A 142 57.78 -22.63 5.65
CA ASP A 142 59.21 -22.43 5.38
C ASP A 142 60.00 -22.09 6.65
N LEU A 143 59.49 -21.17 7.48
CA LEU A 143 60.11 -20.81 8.76
C LEU A 143 60.16 -22.00 9.73
N THR A 144 59.09 -22.78 9.82
CA THR A 144 59.07 -24.01 10.63
C THR A 144 60.12 -25.01 10.17
N ALA A 145 60.26 -25.23 8.86
CA ALA A 145 61.29 -26.11 8.31
C ALA A 145 62.71 -25.62 8.64
N LYS A 146 62.97 -24.31 8.46
CA LYS A 146 64.26 -23.69 8.79
C LYS A 146 64.60 -23.78 10.27
N LEU A 147 63.63 -23.55 11.15
CA LEU A 147 63.81 -23.68 12.59
C LEU A 147 64.13 -25.12 13.00
N ASN A 148 63.37 -26.10 12.49
CA ASN A 148 63.63 -27.51 12.78
C ASN A 148 65.03 -27.95 12.31
N ASN A 149 65.47 -27.48 11.15
CA ASN A 149 66.83 -27.74 10.68
C ASN A 149 67.88 -27.14 11.64
N ARG A 150 67.73 -25.87 12.04
CA ARG A 150 68.65 -25.23 13.01
C ARG A 150 68.64 -25.90 14.39
N THR A 151 67.48 -26.31 14.90
CA THR A 151 67.39 -27.02 16.19
C THR A 151 68.05 -28.39 16.11
N SER A 152 67.97 -29.08 14.96
CA SER A 152 68.66 -30.36 14.75
C SER A 152 70.18 -30.21 14.69
N GLU A 153 70.69 -29.05 14.24
CA GLU A 153 72.12 -28.72 14.28
C GLU A 153 72.63 -28.43 15.71
N ILE A 154 71.76 -28.00 16.61
CA ILE A 154 72.10 -27.62 17.99
C ILE A 154 71.74 -28.78 18.93
N VAL A 155 72.64 -29.77 19.06
CA VAL A 155 72.35 -30.99 19.83
C VAL A 155 72.61 -30.80 21.35
N ASP A 156 73.43 -29.83 21.77
CA ASP A 156 73.98 -29.85 23.15
C ASP A 156 74.04 -28.50 23.89
N ILE A 157 73.31 -27.45 23.50
CA ILE A 157 73.32 -26.18 24.27
C ILE A 157 72.66 -26.40 25.66
N GLY A 158 73.46 -26.20 26.71
CA GLY A 158 73.04 -26.32 28.11
C GLY A 158 73.43 -27.65 28.77
N ARG A 159 73.91 -28.63 28.00
CA ARG A 159 74.54 -29.83 28.56
C ARG A 159 76.01 -29.54 28.83
N MET A 160 76.50 -29.86 30.02
CA MET A 160 77.92 -29.73 30.31
C MET A 160 78.68 -30.71 29.41
N PRO A 161 79.59 -30.23 28.54
CA PRO A 161 80.30 -31.09 27.60
C PRO A 161 81.03 -32.17 28.36
N THR A 162 81.04 -33.40 27.87
CA THR A 162 81.77 -34.52 28.48
C THR A 162 83.15 -34.73 27.85
N SER A 163 83.43 -34.06 26.73
CA SER A 163 84.67 -34.18 25.98
C SER A 163 85.00 -32.93 25.16
N CYS A 164 86.22 -32.84 24.62
CA CYS A 164 86.59 -31.83 23.63
C CYS A 164 85.74 -31.90 22.35
N LEU A 165 85.32 -33.09 21.93
CA LEU A 165 84.46 -33.24 20.76
C LEU A 165 83.07 -32.61 21.01
N ASP A 166 82.56 -32.70 22.23
CA ASP A 166 81.32 -32.03 22.61
C ASP A 166 81.50 -30.51 22.58
N LEU A 167 82.62 -29.99 23.11
CA LEU A 167 82.95 -28.57 23.05
C LEU A 167 83.04 -28.05 21.60
N GLU A 168 83.67 -28.81 20.70
CA GLU A 168 83.75 -28.47 19.28
C GLU A 168 82.34 -28.41 18.63
N ARG A 169 81.50 -29.41 18.90
CA ARG A 169 80.11 -29.45 18.42
C ARG A 169 79.24 -28.34 19.01
N MET A 170 79.51 -27.94 20.25
CA MET A 170 78.89 -26.77 20.89
C MET A 170 79.40 -25.44 20.35
N GLY A 171 80.39 -25.45 19.44
CA GLY A 171 80.89 -24.27 18.73
C GLY A 171 82.19 -23.68 19.27
N HIS A 172 82.88 -24.35 20.20
CA HIS A 172 84.20 -23.92 20.65
C HIS A 172 85.25 -24.17 19.57
N LYS A 173 85.97 -23.11 19.18
CA LYS A 173 87.00 -23.15 18.11
C LYS A 173 88.37 -22.68 18.54
N LEU A 174 88.56 -22.36 19.82
CA LEU A 174 89.82 -21.84 20.37
C LEU A 174 90.40 -22.88 21.33
N SER A 175 91.64 -23.30 21.10
CA SER A 175 92.33 -24.25 21.98
C SER A 175 92.55 -23.62 23.37
N GLY A 176 92.38 -24.41 24.44
CA GLY A 176 92.39 -23.89 25.80
C GLY A 176 91.97 -24.91 26.86
N PHE A 177 91.98 -24.49 28.13
CA PHE A 177 91.48 -25.31 29.24
C PHE A 177 89.97 -25.13 29.38
N PHE A 178 89.24 -26.24 29.36
CA PHE A 178 87.79 -26.28 29.49
C PHE A 178 87.36 -27.23 30.59
N SER A 179 86.29 -26.86 31.28
CA SER A 179 85.64 -27.72 32.27
C SER A 179 84.64 -28.65 31.58
N VAL A 180 84.82 -29.95 31.74
CA VAL A 180 83.94 -31.00 31.21
C VAL A 180 83.33 -31.82 32.33
N LYS A 181 82.22 -32.50 32.03
CA LYS A 181 81.55 -33.44 32.94
C LYS A 181 82.26 -34.79 32.89
N GLY A 182 83.10 -35.03 33.90
CA GLY A 182 83.70 -36.34 34.14
C GLY A 182 82.72 -37.35 34.77
N SER A 183 83.18 -38.58 34.98
CA SER A 183 82.35 -39.70 35.44
C SER A 183 81.71 -39.49 36.82
N LYS A 184 82.39 -38.74 37.71
CA LYS A 184 81.98 -38.50 39.11
C LYS A 184 82.16 -37.06 39.60
N LYS A 185 82.91 -36.23 38.87
CA LYS A 185 83.26 -34.84 39.23
C LYS A 185 83.46 -34.01 37.97
N ILE A 186 83.54 -32.68 38.13
CA ILE A 186 83.96 -31.78 37.05
C ILE A 186 85.46 -31.94 36.84
N GLU A 187 85.87 -32.10 35.58
CA GLU A 187 87.27 -32.27 35.19
C GLU A 187 87.69 -31.09 34.31
N MET A 188 88.91 -30.60 34.48
CA MET A 188 89.49 -29.56 33.63
C MET A 188 90.45 -30.26 32.66
N LEU A 189 90.24 -30.07 31.37
CA LEU A 189 91.08 -30.64 30.33
C LEU A 189 91.47 -29.59 29.31
N TYR A 190 92.65 -29.75 28.72
CA TYR A 190 93.07 -28.91 27.60
C TYR A 190 92.52 -29.51 26.30
N CYS A 191 91.76 -28.71 25.55
CA CYS A 191 91.33 -29.06 24.20
C CYS A 191 92.19 -28.33 23.19
N ASP A 192 92.80 -29.10 22.28
CA ASP A 192 93.46 -28.56 21.10
C ASP A 192 92.58 -28.81 19.86
N PHE A 193 92.07 -27.72 19.28
CA PHE A 193 91.21 -27.74 18.09
C PHE A 193 91.98 -27.50 16.79
N TYR A 194 93.30 -27.27 16.85
CA TYR A 194 94.16 -27.15 15.66
C TYR A 194 95.38 -28.08 15.77
N PRO A 195 95.16 -29.40 15.83
CA PRO A 195 96.27 -30.33 15.91
C PRO A 195 97.14 -30.19 14.66
N ASN A 196 98.42 -29.88 14.84
CA ASN A 196 99.39 -29.80 13.76
C ASN A 196 99.54 -31.19 13.10
N HIS A 197 98.85 -31.39 11.98
CA HIS A 197 99.01 -32.41 10.94
C HIS A 197 99.19 -33.90 11.31
N ASN A 198 99.01 -34.32 12.56
CA ASN A 198 99.08 -35.73 12.97
C ASN A 198 97.91 -36.15 13.89
N GLY A 199 96.69 -36.09 13.35
CA GLY A 199 95.62 -37.08 13.57
C GLY A 199 95.27 -37.62 14.97
N ALA A 200 95.54 -36.93 16.08
CA ALA A 200 95.01 -37.30 17.40
C ALA A 200 94.89 -36.06 18.31
N SER A 201 93.66 -35.73 18.74
CA SER A 201 93.46 -34.78 19.85
C SER A 201 94.03 -35.41 21.12
N PHE A 202 95.10 -34.82 21.66
CA PHE A 202 95.70 -35.23 22.91
C PHE A 202 94.93 -34.62 24.09
N TYR A 203 94.48 -35.45 25.03
CA TYR A 203 93.96 -35.01 26.32
C TYR A 203 95.10 -35.00 27.34
N VAL A 204 95.39 -33.84 27.94
CA VAL A 204 96.22 -33.78 29.14
C VAL A 204 95.28 -33.68 30.34
N THR A 205 95.15 -34.77 31.08
CA THR A 205 94.49 -34.80 32.38
C THR A 205 95.51 -34.52 33.47
N SER A 206 95.23 -33.54 34.34
CA SER A 206 95.88 -33.43 35.65
C SER A 206 95.14 -34.26 36.69
#